data_AF-A0AAU9R9Q8-F1
#
_entry.id   AF-A0AAU9R9Q8-F1
#
_cell.length_a   1.000
_cell.length_b   1.000
_cell.length_c   1.000
_cell.angle_alpha   90.00
_cell.angle_beta   90.00
_cell.angle_gamma   90.00
#
_symmetry.space_group_name_H-M   'P 1'
#
loop_
_entity.id
_entity.type
_entity.pdbx_description
1 polymer ?
#
loop_
_entity_poly.entity_id
_entity_poly.type
_entity_poly.pdbx_seq_one_letter_code
_entity_poly.pdbx_strand_id
1 'polypeptide(L)'
;MEYISDPSFFFKKKHSFLGNNSIRIYDIRDKKKSSKAFSYTAQGSSHMGSLDLPHASSFKGGSEIFLRNVFENILKTYLRKNPTAKTIWKLVQSVDNEKICYDHFTFRTFKVDGYGIDSLSSFFMDYGYKIGGGLDFPKKKLRVLWFSPPDVHVPNDGHGLANGPLPRLVIAELLVDELSFESQEIVRRYLIPEGGKQAVLSSTLGSLIWEKPTWTDFKQLAKTKLV
;
A
#
# COMPACT_ATOMS: atom_id res chain seq x y z
N MET A 1 24.81 15.99 0.57
CA MET A 1 23.92 17.06 1.07
C MET A 1 22.97 16.41 2.06
N GLU A 2 23.30 16.58 3.34
CA GLU A 2 22.45 16.25 4.50
C GLU A 2 21.10 16.92 4.38
N TYR A 3 20.02 16.35 4.95
CA TYR A 3 18.99 17.13 5.67
C TYR A 3 18.10 16.22 6.55
N ILE A 4 17.88 16.73 7.76
CA ILE A 4 17.13 16.23 8.93
C ILE A 4 15.65 16.74 8.89
N SER A 5 14.80 16.16 9.76
CA SER A 5 13.45 16.60 10.25
C SER A 5 12.25 15.84 9.62
N ASP A 6 11.15 15.46 10.29
CA ASP A 6 10.61 15.49 11.67
C ASP A 6 9.30 14.63 11.64
N PRO A 7 8.88 13.88 12.68
CA PRO A 7 7.73 12.99 12.62
C PRO A 7 6.45 13.70 13.09
N SER A 8 5.69 14.26 12.14
CA SER A 8 4.36 14.81 12.44
C SER A 8 3.27 13.90 11.91
N PHE A 9 2.53 13.32 12.86
CA PHE A 9 1.12 12.98 12.73
C PHE A 9 0.40 14.04 11.88
N PHE A 10 -0.22 13.60 10.77
CA PHE A 10 -1.19 14.31 9.94
C PHE A 10 -1.32 15.84 10.17
N PHE A 11 -0.63 16.67 9.38
CA PHE A 11 -1.21 17.88 8.76
C PHE A 11 -0.29 18.43 7.65
N LYS A 12 -0.86 18.52 6.45
CA LYS A 12 -0.54 19.41 5.31
C LYS A 12 0.65 20.38 5.48
N LYS A 13 1.80 20.07 4.86
CA LYS A 13 2.54 21.04 4.01
C LYS A 13 3.52 20.35 3.06
N LYS A 14 3.55 20.87 1.83
CA LYS A 14 4.40 20.51 0.69
C LYS A 14 5.88 20.46 1.06
N HIS A 15 6.57 19.39 0.68
CA HIS A 15 7.80 19.43 -0.12
C HIS A 15 8.01 18.06 -0.77
N SER A 16 8.30 18.07 -2.07
CA SER A 16 8.46 16.93 -2.96
C SER A 16 9.66 16.08 -2.59
N PHE A 17 9.43 14.81 -2.26
CA PHE A 17 10.46 13.78 -2.23
C PHE A 17 10.00 12.61 -3.08
N LEU A 18 10.79 12.30 -4.12
CA LEU A 18 10.67 11.05 -4.86
C LEU A 18 11.16 9.91 -3.97
N GLY A 19 10.23 9.35 -3.21
CA GLY A 19 10.31 8.05 -2.55
C GLY A 19 9.03 7.29 -2.86
N ASN A 20 9.13 6.28 -3.72
CA ASN A 20 8.02 5.42 -4.12
C ASN A 20 7.54 4.58 -2.93
N ASN A 21 6.22 4.50 -2.80
CA ASN A 21 5.46 3.70 -1.84
C ASN A 21 5.58 4.17 -0.38
N SER A 22 4.52 4.03 0.40
CA SER A 22 4.51 4.37 1.84
C SER A 22 3.85 3.27 2.66
N ILE A 23 4.32 3.02 3.87
CA ILE A 23 3.72 2.04 4.78
C ILE A 23 3.27 2.78 6.04
N ARG A 24 2.00 2.61 6.40
CA ARG A 24 1.45 3.18 7.63
C ARG A 24 1.28 2.11 8.70
N ILE A 25 1.69 2.43 9.91
CA ILE A 25 1.64 1.56 11.09
C ILE A 25 0.62 2.14 12.09
N TYR A 26 -0.04 1.25 12.83
CA TYR A 26 -0.92 1.60 13.95
C TYR A 26 -0.73 0.64 15.11
N ASP A 27 -1.12 1.09 16.31
CA ASP A 27 -1.15 0.28 17.53
C ASP A 27 -2.49 -0.48 17.63
N ILE A 28 -2.43 -1.76 17.97
CA ILE A 28 -3.61 -2.62 18.20
C ILE A 28 -4.55 -2.02 19.26
N ARG A 29 -4.02 -1.32 20.27
CA ARG A 29 -4.80 -0.67 21.33
C ARG A 29 -5.71 0.44 20.80
N ASP A 30 -5.37 1.05 19.66
CA ASP A 30 -6.19 2.10 19.04
C ASP A 30 -7.46 1.54 18.38
N LYS A 31 -7.48 0.26 17.98
CA LYS A 31 -8.69 -0.40 17.45
C LYS A 31 -9.81 -0.48 18.48
N LYS A 32 -9.49 -0.64 19.77
CA LYS A 32 -10.49 -0.70 20.85
C LYS A 32 -11.18 0.64 21.12
N LYS A 33 -10.61 1.77 20.66
CA LYS A 33 -11.24 3.10 20.76
C LYS A 33 -12.09 3.44 19.54
N SER A 34 -11.70 3.01 18.34
CA SER A 34 -12.41 3.33 17.09
C SER A 34 -13.72 2.56 16.89
N SER A 35 -13.93 1.44 17.58
CA SER A 35 -15.16 0.63 17.46
C SER A 35 -16.40 1.25 18.12
N LYS A 36 -16.27 2.40 18.82
CA LYS A 36 -17.39 3.11 19.44
C LYS A 36 -18.08 4.17 18.57
N ALA A 37 -17.55 4.46 17.38
CA ALA A 37 -18.07 5.52 16.52
C ALA A 37 -18.53 4.99 15.16
N PHE A 38 -19.47 4.05 15.14
CA PHE A 38 -20.43 3.82 14.04
C PHE A 38 -21.41 2.73 14.51
N SER A 39 -22.43 3.12 15.26
CA SER A 39 -23.64 2.31 15.41
C SER A 39 -24.86 3.23 15.35
N TYR A 40 -25.57 3.16 14.23
CA TYR A 40 -26.99 3.49 14.17
C TYR A 40 -27.74 2.17 13.97
N THR A 41 -28.85 2.07 14.68
CA THR A 41 -29.63 0.90 15.07
C THR A 41 -30.37 0.19 13.94
N ALA A 42 -30.52 -1.13 14.08
CA ALA A 42 -31.76 -1.84 13.76
C ALA A 42 -31.94 -3.00 14.78
N GLN A 43 -33.02 -2.94 15.55
CA GLN A 43 -33.46 -3.98 16.48
C GLN A 43 -34.06 -5.17 15.70
N GLY A 44 -33.69 -6.38 16.10
CA GLY A 44 -34.33 -7.63 15.70
C GLY A 44 -33.85 -8.74 16.62
N SER A 45 -34.72 -9.20 17.52
CA SER A 45 -34.44 -10.28 18.46
C SER A 45 -34.66 -11.66 17.82
N SER A 46 -33.70 -12.57 18.00
CA SER A 46 -33.96 -13.99 18.26
C SER A 46 -32.68 -14.66 18.74
N HIS A 47 -32.71 -15.14 19.98
CA HIS A 47 -31.69 -15.98 20.60
C HIS A 47 -31.78 -17.40 20.03
N MET A 48 -30.68 -17.91 19.46
CA MET A 48 -30.38 -19.34 19.43
C MET A 48 -28.86 -19.48 19.36
N GLY A 49 -28.30 -20.19 20.35
CA GLY A 49 -26.86 -20.42 20.46
C GLY A 49 -26.35 -21.22 19.28
N SER A 50 -25.45 -20.62 18.50
CA SER A 50 -24.66 -21.33 17.49
C SER A 50 -23.34 -21.72 18.12
N LEU A 51 -23.07 -23.02 18.14
CA LEU A 51 -21.75 -23.58 18.38
C LEU A 51 -20.74 -22.91 17.45
N ASP A 52 -19.61 -22.48 18.00
CA ASP A 52 -18.50 -21.86 17.27
C ASP A 52 -17.93 -22.85 16.24
N LEU A 53 -18.39 -22.75 14.99
CA LEU A 53 -17.66 -23.34 13.87
C LEU A 53 -16.33 -22.60 13.72
N PRO A 54 -15.22 -23.32 13.46
CA PRO A 54 -13.94 -22.67 13.19
C PRO A 54 -14.14 -21.73 12.01
N HIS A 55 -13.78 -20.46 12.20
CA HIS A 55 -13.92 -19.39 11.21
C HIS A 55 -13.25 -19.85 9.91
N ALA A 56 -14.04 -20.32 8.95
CA ALA A 56 -13.53 -20.82 7.69
C ALA A 56 -12.84 -19.64 6.98
N SER A 57 -11.53 -19.75 6.82
CA SER A 57 -10.72 -18.71 6.20
C SER A 57 -11.29 -18.36 4.82
N SER A 58 -11.66 -17.08 4.64
CA SER A 58 -12.21 -16.56 3.38
C SER A 58 -11.16 -16.44 2.26
N PHE A 59 -9.96 -16.96 2.52
CA PHE A 59 -8.79 -16.87 1.67
C PHE A 59 -9.01 -17.69 0.40
N LYS A 60 -9.11 -16.99 -0.74
CA LYS A 60 -9.44 -17.59 -2.04
C LYS A 60 -8.21 -18.05 -2.84
N GLY A 61 -7.02 -17.59 -2.45
CA GLY A 61 -5.76 -17.78 -3.19
C GLY A 61 -4.92 -18.95 -2.70
N GLY A 62 -3.64 -18.93 -3.08
CA GLY A 62 -2.63 -19.91 -2.67
C GLY A 62 -2.30 -19.88 -1.17
N SER A 63 -1.03 -19.99 -0.80
CA SER A 63 -0.64 -20.01 0.62
C SER A 63 -0.73 -18.62 1.28
N GLU A 64 -1.43 -18.50 2.41
CA GLU A 64 -1.44 -17.28 3.25
C GLU A 64 -0.02 -16.90 3.69
N ILE A 65 0.80 -17.89 4.02
CA ILE A 65 2.21 -17.70 4.37
C ILE A 65 2.98 -17.05 3.22
N PHE A 66 2.71 -17.47 1.98
CA PHE A 66 3.34 -16.86 0.80
C PHE A 66 2.96 -15.36 0.67
N LEU A 67 1.68 -15.02 0.83
CA LEU A 67 1.23 -13.62 0.80
C LEU A 67 1.92 -12.78 1.90
N ARG A 68 1.99 -13.32 3.13
CA ARG A 68 2.67 -12.65 4.25
C ARG A 68 4.16 -12.43 3.94
N ASN A 69 4.83 -13.43 3.37
CA ASN A 69 6.22 -13.30 2.92
C ASN A 69 6.39 -12.22 1.84
N VAL A 70 5.42 -12.06 0.92
CA VAL A 70 5.43 -10.98 -0.07
C VAL A 70 5.38 -9.62 0.63
N PHE A 71 4.46 -9.42 1.58
CA PHE A 71 4.41 -8.18 2.36
C PHE A 71 5.69 -7.92 3.15
N GLU A 72 6.28 -8.94 3.77
CA GLU A 72 7.53 -8.81 4.49
C GLU A 72 8.67 -8.36 3.59
N ASN A 73 8.77 -8.90 2.37
CA ASN A 73 9.80 -8.48 1.43
C ASN A 73 9.57 -7.05 0.93
N ILE A 74 8.32 -6.65 0.68
CA ILE A 74 7.99 -5.25 0.36
C ILE A 74 8.41 -4.32 1.51
N LEU A 75 8.10 -4.69 2.76
CA LEU A 75 8.50 -3.92 3.95
C LEU A 75 10.02 -3.84 4.08
N LYS A 76 10.74 -4.96 3.96
CA LYS A 76 12.22 -4.99 4.02
C LYS A 76 12.83 -4.06 2.97
N THR A 77 12.32 -4.12 1.74
CA THR A 77 12.76 -3.22 0.66
C THR A 77 12.47 -1.76 0.98
N TYR A 78 11.27 -1.45 1.49
CA TYR A 78 10.90 -0.10 1.90
C TYR A 78 11.83 0.45 3.00
N LEU A 79 12.05 -0.29 4.08
CA LEU A 79 12.90 0.13 5.20
C LEU A 79 14.37 0.26 4.79
N ARG A 80 14.85 -0.57 3.85
CA ARG A 80 16.22 -0.45 3.30
C ARG A 80 16.41 0.88 2.56
N LYS A 81 15.40 1.33 1.81
CA LYS A 81 15.45 2.57 1.02
C LYS A 81 15.12 3.83 1.83
N ASN A 82 14.52 3.70 3.02
CA ASN A 82 14.05 4.82 3.83
C ASN A 82 14.63 4.76 5.26
N PRO A 83 15.87 5.26 5.48
CA PRO A 83 16.55 5.18 6.78
C PRO A 83 15.75 5.79 7.93
N THR A 84 15.11 6.94 7.73
CA THR A 84 14.26 7.58 8.74
C THR A 84 13.09 6.68 9.15
N ALA A 85 12.39 6.10 8.17
CA ALA A 85 11.29 5.17 8.44
C ALA A 85 11.79 3.92 9.17
N LYS A 86 12.97 3.41 8.82
CA LYS A 86 13.62 2.30 9.53
C LYS A 86 13.95 2.62 10.98
N THR A 87 14.44 3.82 11.27
CA THR A 87 14.70 4.27 12.64
C THR A 87 13.42 4.32 13.46
N ILE A 88 12.36 4.94 12.92
CA ILE A 88 11.04 5.01 13.58
C ILE A 88 10.48 3.59 13.79
N TRP A 89 10.54 2.73 12.76
CA TRP A 89 10.08 1.35 12.84
C TRP A 89 10.79 0.53 13.91
N LYS A 90 12.10 0.73 14.09
CA LYS A 90 12.88 0.09 15.18
C LYS A 90 12.47 0.64 16.55
N LEU A 91 12.31 1.96 16.67
CA LEU A 91 11.92 2.61 17.92
C LEU A 91 10.55 2.12 18.38
N VAL A 92 9.56 2.09 17.50
CA VAL A 92 8.21 1.61 17.83
C VAL A 92 8.25 0.14 18.27
N GLN A 93 9.02 -0.72 17.61
CA GLN A 93 9.16 -2.13 18.05
C GLN A 93 9.77 -2.25 19.44
N SER A 94 10.77 -1.42 19.76
CA SER A 94 11.43 -1.45 21.07
C SER A 94 10.54 -0.98 22.22
N VAL A 95 9.54 -0.14 21.95
CA VAL A 95 8.63 0.41 22.96
C VAL A 95 7.38 -0.45 23.14
N ASP A 96 6.87 -1.05 22.06
CA ASP A 96 5.60 -1.80 22.07
C ASP A 96 5.73 -3.32 22.14
N ASN A 97 6.89 -3.83 22.56
CA ASN A 97 7.17 -5.27 22.68
C ASN A 97 6.76 -6.04 21.41
N GLU A 98 7.14 -5.48 20.26
CA GLU A 98 6.84 -5.96 18.90
C GLU A 98 5.37 -5.93 18.44
N LYS A 99 4.41 -5.40 19.22
CA LYS A 99 2.97 -5.38 18.89
C LYS A 99 2.54 -4.35 17.84
N ILE A 100 3.28 -4.25 16.74
CA ILE A 100 2.97 -3.37 15.61
C ILE A 100 1.97 -4.02 14.67
N CYS A 101 0.97 -3.27 14.22
CA CYS A 101 0.16 -3.63 13.06
C CYS A 101 0.32 -2.63 11.91
N TYR A 102 0.10 -3.12 10.69
CA TYR A 102 0.23 -2.31 9.49
C TYR A 102 -1.15 -1.93 8.97
N ASP A 103 -1.43 -0.63 8.92
CA ASP A 103 -2.74 -0.09 8.56
C ASP A 103 -2.98 -0.29 7.06
N HIS A 104 -2.02 0.19 6.27
CA HIS A 104 -2.04 0.07 4.83
C HIS A 104 -0.66 0.21 4.20
N PHE A 105 -0.55 -0.32 2.99
CA PHE A 105 0.58 -0.13 2.08
C PHE A 105 0.11 0.69 0.89
N THR A 106 0.82 1.77 0.58
CA THR A 106 0.51 2.67 -0.52
C THR A 106 1.47 2.45 -1.68
N PHE A 107 0.94 2.36 -2.89
CA PHE A 107 1.69 2.19 -4.12
C PHE A 107 1.38 3.29 -5.13
N ARG A 108 2.35 3.60 -6.01
CA ARG A 108 2.17 4.52 -7.14
C ARG A 108 2.47 3.80 -8.45
N THR A 109 1.63 4.02 -9.45
CA THR A 109 1.67 3.38 -10.75
C THR A 109 1.37 4.39 -11.87
N PHE A 110 1.46 3.98 -13.14
CA PHE A 110 1.14 4.81 -14.30
C PHE A 110 -0.03 4.19 -15.06
N LYS A 111 -1.12 4.93 -15.26
CA LYS A 111 -2.25 4.46 -16.08
C LYS A 111 -1.90 4.56 -17.56
N VAL A 112 -1.15 3.56 -18.04
CA VAL A 112 -0.70 3.42 -19.42
C VAL A 112 -0.26 1.98 -19.65
N ASP A 113 -0.57 1.39 -20.81
CA ASP A 113 -0.01 0.12 -21.32
C ASP A 113 0.13 -1.02 -20.29
N GLY A 114 -0.88 -1.21 -19.44
CA GLY A 114 -0.90 -2.27 -18.43
C GLY A 114 -0.04 -2.02 -17.19
N TYR A 115 0.46 -0.80 -16.98
CA TYR A 115 1.22 -0.37 -15.79
C TYR A 115 0.36 0.30 -14.71
N GLY A 116 -0.97 0.31 -14.86
CA GLY A 116 -1.92 0.99 -13.96
C GLY A 116 -2.15 0.25 -12.64
N ILE A 117 -3.24 0.57 -11.96
CA ILE A 117 -3.65 -0.09 -10.70
C ILE A 117 -3.76 -1.62 -10.87
N ASP A 118 -4.27 -2.08 -12.01
CA ASP A 118 -4.51 -3.50 -12.28
C ASP A 118 -3.22 -4.32 -12.35
N SER A 119 -2.10 -3.69 -12.73
CA SER A 119 -0.76 -4.31 -12.79
C SER A 119 -0.30 -4.88 -11.44
N LEU A 120 -0.74 -4.23 -10.36
CA LEU A 120 -0.37 -4.59 -8.99
C LEU A 120 -1.52 -5.25 -8.24
N SER A 121 -2.74 -4.73 -8.39
CA SER A 121 -3.89 -5.20 -7.61
C SER A 121 -4.35 -6.60 -7.97
N SER A 122 -4.20 -7.03 -9.24
CA SER A 122 -4.58 -8.38 -9.70
C SER A 122 -4.00 -9.48 -8.81
N PHE A 123 -2.69 -9.44 -8.54
CA PHE A 123 -2.03 -10.37 -7.63
C PHE A 123 -2.71 -10.43 -6.26
N PHE A 124 -3.01 -9.30 -5.64
CA PHE A 124 -3.61 -9.28 -4.31
C PHE A 124 -5.08 -9.73 -4.33
N MET A 125 -5.80 -9.43 -5.40
CA MET A 125 -7.18 -9.87 -5.60
C MET A 125 -7.27 -11.40 -5.75
N ASP A 126 -6.26 -12.05 -6.33
CA ASP A 126 -6.16 -13.52 -6.36
C ASP A 126 -6.07 -14.12 -4.95
N TYR A 127 -5.55 -13.36 -3.98
CA TYR A 127 -5.54 -13.71 -2.55
C TYR A 127 -6.80 -13.27 -1.79
N GLY A 128 -7.82 -12.77 -2.48
CA GLY A 128 -9.11 -12.40 -1.89
C GLY A 128 -9.22 -10.94 -1.43
N TYR A 129 -8.26 -10.07 -1.76
CA TYR A 129 -8.46 -8.63 -1.60
C TYR A 129 -9.63 -8.14 -2.46
N LYS A 130 -10.37 -7.15 -1.96
CA LYS A 130 -11.54 -6.58 -2.65
C LYS A 130 -11.39 -5.08 -2.77
N ILE A 131 -11.85 -4.50 -3.89
CA ILE A 131 -11.95 -3.05 -4.04
C ILE A 131 -12.89 -2.51 -2.96
N GLY A 132 -12.39 -1.60 -2.13
CA GLY A 132 -13.17 -0.92 -1.10
C GLY A 132 -13.73 0.43 -1.53
N GLY A 133 -13.17 1.03 -2.58
CA GLY A 133 -13.61 2.31 -3.16
C GLY A 133 -12.47 3.09 -3.80
N GLY A 134 -12.75 4.33 -4.22
CA GLY A 134 -11.79 5.17 -4.93
C GLY A 134 -12.02 6.68 -4.80
N LEU A 135 -10.98 7.45 -5.17
CA LEU A 135 -11.00 8.91 -5.26
C LEU A 135 -10.22 9.37 -6.49
N ASP A 136 -10.79 10.31 -7.23
CA ASP A 136 -10.12 11.00 -8.33
C ASP A 136 -9.64 12.38 -7.91
N PHE A 137 -8.45 12.75 -8.40
CA PHE A 137 -7.84 14.05 -8.18
C PHE A 137 -7.55 14.72 -9.54
N PRO A 138 -8.56 15.30 -10.22
CA PRO A 138 -8.40 15.82 -11.58
C PRO A 138 -7.27 16.84 -11.72
N LYS A 139 -7.13 17.76 -10.75
CA LYS A 139 -6.04 18.76 -10.75
C LYS A 139 -4.64 18.14 -10.68
N LYS A 140 -4.53 16.92 -10.16
CA LYS A 140 -3.28 16.16 -10.05
C LYS A 140 -3.17 15.07 -11.12
N LYS A 141 -4.18 14.90 -11.97
CA LYS A 141 -4.26 13.85 -13.00
C LYS A 141 -4.03 12.46 -12.39
N LEU A 142 -4.67 12.20 -11.24
CA LEU A 142 -4.38 11.03 -10.42
C LEU A 142 -5.70 10.34 -10.01
N ARG A 143 -5.75 9.02 -10.10
CA ARG A 143 -6.81 8.18 -9.54
C ARG A 143 -6.25 7.30 -8.42
N VAL A 144 -7.01 7.09 -7.37
CA VAL A 144 -6.60 6.25 -6.22
C VAL A 144 -7.70 5.26 -5.89
N LEU A 145 -7.36 3.98 -5.77
CA LEU A 145 -8.26 2.94 -5.23
C LEU A 145 -7.69 2.39 -3.92
N TRP A 146 -8.56 1.97 -3.00
CA TRP A 146 -8.15 1.18 -1.84
C TRP A 146 -8.76 -0.22 -1.88
N PHE A 147 -8.05 -1.18 -1.30
CA PHE A 147 -8.41 -2.58 -1.28
C PHE A 147 -8.43 -3.10 0.16
N SER A 148 -9.55 -3.74 0.52
CA SER A 148 -9.74 -4.38 1.81
C SER A 148 -9.16 -5.79 1.79
N PRO A 149 -8.44 -6.22 2.86
CA PRO A 149 -7.88 -7.56 2.94
C PRO A 149 -8.98 -8.63 3.09
N PRO A 150 -8.68 -9.90 2.76
CA PRO A 150 -9.53 -11.04 3.13
C PRO A 150 -9.56 -11.22 4.66
N ASP A 151 -10.59 -11.90 5.16
CA ASP A 151 -10.64 -12.31 6.56
C ASP A 151 -9.66 -13.45 6.80
N VAL A 152 -8.75 -13.26 7.77
CA VAL A 152 -7.77 -14.24 8.23
C VAL A 152 -7.91 -14.43 9.75
N HIS A 153 -7.60 -15.62 10.24
CA HIS A 153 -7.55 -15.85 11.68
C HIS A 153 -6.37 -15.09 12.29
N VAL A 154 -6.65 -14.21 13.25
CA VAL A 154 -5.63 -13.45 13.99
C VAL A 154 -5.72 -13.86 15.46
N PRO A 155 -4.67 -14.48 16.03
CA PRO A 155 -4.62 -14.77 17.46
C PRO A 155 -4.82 -13.52 18.33
N ASN A 156 -5.24 -13.69 19.59
CA ASN A 156 -5.52 -12.57 20.50
C ASN A 156 -4.32 -11.63 20.73
N ASP A 157 -3.11 -12.15 20.63
CA ASP A 157 -1.83 -11.45 20.71
C ASP A 157 -1.14 -11.30 19.34
N GLY A 158 -1.84 -11.64 18.26
CA GLY A 158 -1.35 -11.60 16.89
C GLY A 158 -0.97 -10.20 16.44
N HIS A 159 0.29 -10.05 16.02
CA HIS A 159 0.87 -8.78 15.58
C HIS A 159 1.88 -9.00 14.44
N GLY A 160 2.39 -7.91 13.89
CA GLY A 160 3.29 -7.93 12.76
C GLY A 160 2.62 -8.44 11.48
N LEU A 161 3.45 -8.73 10.47
CA LEU A 161 3.00 -9.33 9.21
C LEU A 161 2.86 -10.85 9.30
N ALA A 162 3.57 -11.50 10.23
CA ALA A 162 3.53 -12.95 10.40
C ALA A 162 2.21 -13.42 11.02
N ASN A 163 1.75 -12.76 12.09
CA ASN A 163 0.62 -13.24 12.90
C ASN A 163 -0.46 -12.17 13.14
N GLY A 164 -0.33 -10.97 12.54
CA GLY A 164 -1.28 -9.88 12.69
C GLY A 164 -2.31 -9.81 11.56
N PRO A 165 -3.23 -8.82 11.63
CA PRO A 165 -4.15 -8.52 10.54
C PRO A 165 -3.38 -8.10 9.29
N LEU A 166 -3.85 -8.54 8.12
CA LEU A 166 -3.30 -8.12 6.84
C LEU A 166 -3.56 -6.61 6.59
N PRO A 167 -2.61 -5.89 6.00
CA PRO A 167 -2.77 -4.46 5.72
C PRO A 167 -3.77 -4.23 4.59
N ARG A 168 -4.44 -3.07 4.59
CA ARG A 168 -5.13 -2.57 3.39
C ARG A 168 -4.11 -2.19 2.31
N LEU A 169 -4.55 -2.09 1.06
CA LEU A 169 -3.74 -1.54 -0.02
C LEU A 169 -4.34 -0.22 -0.49
N VAL A 170 -3.50 0.74 -0.82
CA VAL A 170 -3.88 1.99 -1.47
C VAL A 170 -3.03 2.11 -2.72
N ILE A 171 -3.63 2.09 -3.91
CA ILE A 171 -2.88 2.11 -5.16
C ILE A 171 -3.33 3.34 -5.94
N ALA A 172 -2.38 4.22 -6.20
CA ALA A 172 -2.57 5.44 -6.98
C ALA A 172 -1.98 5.27 -8.37
N GLU A 173 -2.70 5.68 -9.41
CA GLU A 173 -2.19 5.74 -10.77
C GLU A 173 -2.25 7.16 -11.33
N LEU A 174 -1.17 7.55 -12.00
CA LEU A 174 -1.11 8.80 -12.75
C LEU A 174 -1.75 8.59 -14.13
N LEU A 175 -2.69 9.47 -14.51
CA LEU A 175 -3.37 9.46 -15.79
C LEU A 175 -2.43 10.02 -16.87
N VAL A 176 -1.66 9.13 -17.51
CA VAL A 176 -0.59 9.51 -18.43
C VAL A 176 -1.14 10.28 -19.63
N ASP A 177 -2.28 9.87 -20.16
CA ASP A 177 -2.92 10.53 -21.31
C ASP A 177 -3.36 11.98 -21.05
N GLU A 178 -3.46 12.38 -19.77
CA GLU A 178 -3.76 13.76 -19.40
C GLU A 178 -2.50 14.64 -19.29
N LEU A 179 -1.29 14.07 -19.40
CA LEU A 179 -0.02 14.80 -19.33
C LEU A 179 0.27 15.56 -20.64
N SER A 180 1.32 16.40 -20.64
CA SER A 180 1.81 17.00 -21.89
C SER A 180 2.33 15.90 -22.82
N PHE A 181 2.22 16.11 -24.13
CA PHE A 181 2.70 15.16 -25.15
C PHE A 181 4.16 14.74 -24.89
N GLU A 182 5.04 15.69 -24.58
CA GLU A 182 6.43 15.41 -24.22
C GLU A 182 6.57 14.50 -22.99
N SER A 183 5.78 14.71 -21.94
CA SER A 183 5.80 13.84 -20.75
C SER A 183 5.28 12.43 -21.07
N GLN A 184 4.26 12.34 -21.90
CA GLN A 184 3.70 11.07 -22.36
C GLN A 184 4.74 10.25 -23.11
N GLU A 185 5.43 10.87 -24.07
CA GLU A 185 6.50 10.25 -24.85
C GLU A 185 7.65 9.78 -23.97
N ILE A 186 8.04 10.59 -22.98
CA ILE A 186 9.07 10.19 -22.02
C ILE A 186 8.64 8.95 -21.23
N VAL A 187 7.41 8.93 -20.67
CA VAL A 187 6.92 7.78 -19.91
C VAL A 187 6.91 6.53 -20.78
N ARG A 188 6.31 6.61 -21.98
CA ARG A 188 6.19 5.47 -22.90
C ARG A 188 7.54 4.92 -23.35
N ARG A 189 8.55 5.76 -23.51
CA ARG A 189 9.93 5.35 -23.87
C ARG A 189 10.55 4.35 -22.89
N TYR A 190 10.21 4.44 -21.60
CA TYR A 190 10.76 3.54 -20.58
C TYR A 190 9.93 2.28 -20.40
N LEU A 191 8.71 2.21 -20.91
CA LEU A 191 7.89 1.02 -20.76
C LEU A 191 8.47 -0.13 -21.57
N ILE A 192 8.42 -1.32 -20.99
CA ILE A 192 8.78 -2.55 -21.69
C ILE A 192 7.51 -3.36 -21.92
N PRO A 193 7.41 -4.11 -23.03
CA PRO A 193 6.25 -4.97 -23.28
C PRO A 193 5.99 -5.88 -22.08
N GLU A 194 4.72 -5.94 -21.64
CA GLU A 194 4.26 -6.78 -20.53
C GLU A 194 4.93 -6.51 -19.17
N GLY A 195 5.70 -5.42 -19.02
CA GLY A 195 6.44 -5.17 -17.77
C GLY A 195 5.53 -4.97 -16.56
N GLY A 196 4.29 -4.49 -16.75
CA GLY A 196 3.29 -4.37 -15.68
C GLY A 196 3.03 -5.68 -14.93
N LYS A 197 3.16 -6.84 -15.59
CA LYS A 197 3.02 -8.16 -14.95
C LYS A 197 4.06 -8.42 -13.86
N GLN A 198 5.16 -7.67 -13.85
CA GLN A 198 6.26 -7.79 -12.89
C GLN A 198 6.15 -6.81 -11.71
N ALA A 199 5.04 -6.08 -11.56
CA ALA A 199 4.89 -5.00 -10.57
C ALA A 199 5.11 -5.47 -9.11
N VAL A 200 4.58 -6.63 -8.75
CA VAL A 200 4.76 -7.21 -7.40
C VAL A 200 6.20 -7.63 -7.17
N LEU A 201 6.82 -8.29 -8.15
CA LEU A 201 8.22 -8.71 -8.07
C LEU A 201 9.18 -7.50 -8.00
N SER A 202 8.90 -6.46 -8.78
CA SER A 202 9.60 -5.18 -8.69
C SER A 202 9.51 -4.57 -7.29
N SER A 203 8.32 -4.62 -6.68
CA SER A 203 8.08 -4.10 -5.33
C SER A 203 8.82 -4.90 -4.24
N THR A 204 8.87 -6.22 -4.36
CA THR A 204 9.55 -7.10 -3.39
C THR A 204 11.07 -6.96 -3.49
N LEU A 205 11.63 -6.93 -4.70
CA LEU A 205 13.08 -6.80 -4.93
C LEU A 205 13.59 -5.37 -4.74
N GLY A 206 12.73 -4.38 -4.97
CA GLY A 206 13.09 -2.97 -4.98
C GLY A 206 13.83 -2.54 -6.23
N SER A 207 13.57 -3.20 -7.36
CA SER A 207 14.17 -2.89 -8.65
C SER A 207 13.15 -2.23 -9.57
N LEU A 208 13.60 -1.35 -10.46
CA LEU A 208 12.73 -0.82 -11.51
C LEU A 208 12.48 -1.92 -12.56
N ILE A 209 11.28 -1.91 -13.14
CA ILE A 209 10.92 -2.78 -14.27
C ILE A 209 11.60 -2.30 -15.56
N TRP A 210 11.93 -1.01 -15.60
CA TRP A 210 12.55 -0.32 -16.72
C TRP A 210 13.96 0.18 -16.38
N GLU A 211 14.70 0.58 -17.41
CA GLU A 211 16.03 1.16 -17.25
C GLU A 211 16.00 2.49 -16.49
N LYS A 212 17.09 2.81 -15.79
CA LYS A 212 17.19 4.05 -15.02
C LYS A 212 17.01 5.26 -15.96
N PRO A 213 16.04 6.15 -15.69
CA PRO A 213 15.83 7.32 -16.54
C PRO A 213 17.04 8.25 -16.58
N THR A 214 17.22 8.92 -17.73
CA THR A 214 18.19 10.00 -17.86
C THR A 214 17.83 11.16 -16.92
N TRP A 215 18.84 11.92 -16.49
CA TRP A 215 18.61 13.09 -15.64
C TRP A 215 17.73 14.15 -16.33
N THR A 216 17.83 14.28 -17.65
CA THR A 216 17.04 15.21 -18.44
C THR A 216 15.57 14.83 -18.43
N ASP A 217 15.26 13.57 -18.73
CA ASP A 217 13.88 13.06 -18.73
C ASP A 217 13.25 13.17 -17.34
N PHE A 218 14.01 12.82 -16.30
CA PHE A 218 13.56 12.96 -14.92
C PHE A 218 13.19 14.41 -14.58
N LYS A 219 14.06 15.37 -14.92
CA LYS A 219 13.77 16.80 -14.69
C LYS A 219 12.55 17.26 -15.46
N GLN A 220 12.35 16.75 -16.68
CA GLN A 220 11.20 17.12 -17.49
C GLN A 220 9.90 16.63 -16.84
N LEU A 221 9.85 15.38 -16.38
CA LEU A 221 8.70 14.84 -15.65
C LEU A 221 8.46 15.57 -14.31
N ALA A 222 9.52 15.97 -13.61
CA ALA A 222 9.41 16.71 -12.35
C ALA A 222 8.74 18.09 -12.50
N LYS A 223 8.92 18.76 -13.65
CA LYS A 223 8.25 20.06 -13.94
C LYS A 223 6.74 19.94 -13.99
N THR A 224 6.23 18.78 -14.40
CA THR A 224 4.81 18.49 -14.53
C THR A 224 4.07 18.48 -13.16
N LYS A 225 4.80 18.74 -12.05
CA LYS A 225 4.28 18.73 -10.66
C LYS A 225 3.50 17.44 -10.37
N LEU A 226 4.09 16.34 -10.82
CA LEU A 226 3.64 14.99 -10.52
C LEU A 226 3.95 14.70 -9.04
N VAL A 227 3.01 15.12 -8.18
CA VAL A 227 2.88 14.87 -6.73
C VAL A 227 4.17 14.73 -5.92
#